data_AF-A0A6B0GJ56-F1
#
_entry.id   AF-A0A6B0GJ56-F1
#
_cell.length_a   1.000
_cell.length_b   1.000
_cell.length_c   1.000
_cell.angle_alpha   90.00
_cell.angle_beta   90.00
_cell.angle_gamma   90.00
#
_symmetry.space_group_name_H-M   'P 1'
#
loop_
_entity.id
_entity.type
_entity.pdbx_description
1 polymer ?
#
loop_
_entity_poly.entity_id
_entity_poly.type
_entity_poly.pdbx_seq_one_letter_code
_entity_poly.pdbx_strand_id
1 'polypeptide(L)'
;MNGHEQAVGREHAARALDRTAFGDGPADRASIAFDLTASYPDEAGLDALRRTVALDRAAGTVTITDEAAFREDGGDLESVVVSYHPITDDGGDLLVTGERGALCIETDGEVTAVEHLADAVDMSYRDAFPDERPDVWRARVGAAETDGSDRRVELLVRPVE
;
A
#
# COMPACT_ATOMS: atom_id res chain seq x y z
N MET A 1 10.64 -0.20 4.18
CA MET A 1 11.58 -1.32 3.94
C MET A 1 12.68 -1.21 4.96
N ASN A 2 12.77 -2.11 5.95
CA ASN A 2 13.72 -1.97 7.07
C ASN A 2 13.72 -0.57 7.71
N GLY A 3 12.53 0.05 7.86
CA GLY A 3 12.37 1.42 8.36
C GLY A 3 12.76 2.56 7.39
N HIS A 4 13.28 2.25 6.19
CA HIS A 4 13.61 3.24 5.16
C HIS A 4 12.42 3.54 4.23
N GLU A 5 12.28 4.83 3.92
CA GLU A 5 11.34 5.38 2.93
C GLU A 5 11.96 5.45 1.53
N GLN A 6 11.14 5.75 0.53
CA GLN A 6 11.61 5.98 -0.83
C GLN A 6 12.45 7.25 -0.90
N ALA A 7 13.55 7.20 -1.64
CA ALA A 7 14.42 8.34 -1.84
C ALA A 7 13.84 9.29 -2.90
N VAL A 8 14.05 10.60 -2.69
CA VAL A 8 13.59 11.64 -3.61
C VAL A 8 14.56 11.74 -4.78
N GLY A 9 14.05 11.72 -6.02
CA GLY A 9 14.86 11.91 -7.21
C GLY A 9 14.37 11.08 -8.38
N ARG A 10 14.78 11.43 -9.61
CA ARG A 10 14.43 10.65 -10.81
C ARG A 10 15.26 9.38 -10.93
N GLU A 11 16.46 9.39 -10.36
CA GLU A 11 17.36 8.25 -10.19
C GLU A 11 16.72 7.11 -9.38
N HIS A 12 15.75 7.45 -8.52
CA HIS A 12 14.97 6.53 -7.69
C HIS A 12 13.60 6.21 -8.29
N ALA A 13 13.37 6.50 -9.56
CA ALA A 13 12.09 6.24 -10.19
C ALA A 13 11.84 4.73 -10.35
N ALA A 14 10.65 4.29 -9.95
CA ALA A 14 10.16 2.96 -10.28
C ALA A 14 10.05 2.76 -11.80
N ARG A 15 10.17 1.50 -12.25
CA ARG A 15 10.05 1.13 -13.66
C ARG A 15 8.83 0.24 -13.84
N ALA A 16 7.98 0.56 -14.82
CA ALA A 16 6.93 -0.37 -15.23
C ALA A 16 7.57 -1.59 -15.92
N LEU A 17 7.22 -2.80 -15.46
CA LEU A 17 7.74 -4.07 -15.97
C LEU A 17 6.80 -4.68 -17.01
N ASP A 18 5.53 -4.81 -16.65
CA ASP A 18 4.51 -5.44 -17.47
C ASP A 18 3.16 -4.75 -17.25
N ARG A 19 2.29 -4.82 -18.25
CA ARG A 19 0.95 -4.25 -18.22
C ARG A 19 0.02 -5.09 -19.08
N THR A 20 -1.08 -5.55 -18.47
CA THR A 20 -2.23 -6.12 -19.18
C THR A 20 -3.34 -5.08 -19.21
N ALA A 21 -3.73 -4.60 -20.40
CA ALA A 21 -4.89 -3.73 -20.53
C ALA A 21 -6.19 -4.55 -20.64
N PHE A 22 -7.33 -3.89 -20.45
CA PHE A 22 -8.62 -4.51 -20.71
C PHE A 22 -8.70 -5.00 -22.16
N GLY A 23 -9.12 -6.25 -22.35
CA GLY A 23 -9.22 -6.90 -23.65
C GLY A 23 -7.96 -7.65 -24.09
N ASP A 24 -6.81 -7.46 -23.43
CA ASP A 24 -5.60 -8.29 -23.63
C ASP A 24 -5.70 -9.63 -22.87
N GLY A 25 -6.69 -9.75 -21.97
CA GLY A 25 -7.05 -10.93 -21.21
C GLY A 25 -8.57 -10.98 -20.97
N PRO A 26 -9.06 -11.46 -19.81
CA PRO A 26 -10.47 -11.33 -19.44
C PRO A 26 -10.92 -9.86 -19.54
N ALA A 27 -12.08 -9.60 -20.15
CA ALA A 27 -12.51 -8.25 -20.54
C ALA A 27 -12.56 -7.25 -19.38
N ASP A 28 -12.84 -7.73 -18.16
CA ASP A 28 -12.99 -6.93 -16.95
C ASP A 28 -11.73 -6.89 -16.08
N ARG A 29 -10.60 -7.41 -16.56
CA ARG A 29 -9.33 -7.43 -15.82
C ARG A 29 -8.25 -6.60 -16.50
N ALA A 30 -7.52 -5.87 -15.67
CA ALA A 30 -6.31 -5.16 -16.07
C ALA A 30 -5.27 -5.25 -14.95
N SER A 31 -3.99 -5.20 -15.29
CA SER A 31 -2.91 -5.18 -14.31
C SER A 31 -1.71 -4.37 -14.78
N ILE A 32 -0.91 -3.91 -13.84
CA ILE A 32 0.39 -3.30 -14.08
C ILE A 32 1.36 -3.74 -12.98
N ALA A 33 2.59 -4.07 -13.37
CA ALA A 33 3.68 -4.40 -12.46
C ALA A 33 4.78 -3.36 -12.52
N PHE A 34 5.37 -3.05 -11.37
CA PHE A 34 6.47 -2.11 -11.21
C PHE A 34 7.64 -2.78 -10.51
N ASP A 35 8.85 -2.42 -10.92
CA ASP A 35 10.07 -2.59 -10.15
C ASP A 35 10.32 -1.30 -9.37
N LEU A 36 10.37 -1.41 -8.05
CA LEU A 36 10.63 -0.33 -7.10
C LEU A 36 11.97 -0.49 -6.37
N THR A 37 12.83 -1.41 -6.81
CA THR A 37 14.09 -1.73 -6.12
C THR A 37 14.95 -0.48 -5.94
N ALA A 38 15.14 0.29 -7.02
CA ALA A 38 15.92 1.53 -7.00
C ALA A 38 15.22 2.71 -6.29
N SER A 39 13.94 2.56 -5.96
CA SER A 39 13.17 3.59 -5.26
C SER A 39 13.58 3.74 -3.81
N TYR A 40 14.21 2.73 -3.22
CA TYR A 40 14.69 2.72 -1.85
C TYR A 40 16.21 2.89 -1.81
N PRO A 41 16.75 3.49 -0.75
CA PRO A 41 18.19 3.61 -0.56
C PRO A 41 18.85 2.24 -0.37
N ASP A 42 20.15 2.13 -0.63
CA ASP A 42 20.90 0.87 -0.52
C ASP A 42 20.84 0.29 0.90
N GLU A 43 20.75 1.15 1.93
CA GLU A 43 20.59 0.79 3.34
C GLU A 43 19.29 0.02 3.62
N ALA A 44 18.29 0.13 2.75
CA ALA A 44 17.05 -0.66 2.86
C ALA A 44 17.26 -2.17 2.66
N GLY A 45 18.44 -2.59 2.18
CA GLY A 45 18.78 -4.02 2.12
C GLY A 45 18.13 -4.80 0.98
N LEU A 46 17.50 -4.14 0.01
CA LEU A 46 16.78 -4.80 -1.08
C LEU A 46 17.74 -5.30 -2.17
N ASP A 47 17.45 -6.52 -2.67
CA ASP A 47 17.91 -7.03 -3.97
C ASP A 47 16.82 -6.88 -5.04
N ALA A 48 15.55 -7.02 -4.64
CA ALA A 48 14.42 -6.80 -5.52
C ALA A 48 13.19 -6.30 -4.75
N LEU A 49 12.38 -5.46 -5.40
CA LEU A 49 11.03 -5.14 -4.97
C LEU A 49 10.11 -4.99 -6.17
N ARG A 50 9.12 -5.86 -6.27
CA ARG A 50 8.08 -5.81 -7.29
C ARG A 50 6.73 -5.49 -6.67
N ARG A 51 6.04 -4.49 -7.20
CA ARG A 51 4.62 -4.24 -6.91
C ARG A 51 3.77 -4.61 -8.12
N THR A 52 2.71 -5.37 -7.92
CA THR A 52 1.68 -5.61 -8.92
C THR A 52 0.36 -5.02 -8.45
N VAL A 53 -0.31 -4.26 -9.31
CA VAL A 53 -1.67 -3.75 -9.08
C VAL A 53 -2.59 -4.38 -10.11
N ALA A 54 -3.63 -5.07 -9.66
CA ALA A 54 -4.62 -5.73 -10.50
C ALA A 54 -6.02 -5.20 -10.17
N LEU A 55 -6.81 -4.90 -11.19
CA LEU A 55 -8.20 -4.46 -11.09
C LEU A 55 -9.10 -5.54 -11.69
N ASP A 56 -10.08 -6.00 -10.93
CA ASP A 56 -11.22 -6.79 -11.41
C ASP A 56 -12.46 -5.90 -11.37
N ARG A 57 -12.88 -5.41 -12.54
CA ARG A 57 -13.99 -4.48 -12.67
C ARG A 57 -15.34 -5.14 -12.41
N ALA A 58 -15.48 -6.43 -12.72
CA ALA A 58 -16.72 -7.17 -12.52
C ALA A 58 -16.98 -7.41 -11.03
N ALA A 59 -15.92 -7.71 -10.28
CA ALA A 59 -15.98 -7.84 -8.82
C ALA A 59 -15.91 -6.48 -8.09
N GLY A 60 -15.45 -5.42 -8.75
CA GLY A 60 -15.24 -4.11 -8.14
C GLY A 60 -14.06 -4.08 -7.16
N THR A 61 -13.06 -4.94 -7.37
CA THR A 61 -11.93 -5.13 -6.45
C THR A 61 -10.60 -4.70 -7.05
N VAL A 62 -9.67 -4.32 -6.16
CA VAL A 62 -8.28 -4.04 -6.52
C VAL A 62 -7.38 -4.90 -5.63
N THR A 63 -6.48 -5.66 -6.23
CA THR A 63 -5.42 -6.39 -5.52
C THR A 63 -4.10 -5.67 -5.71
N ILE A 64 -3.39 -5.42 -4.62
CA ILE A 64 -2.03 -4.90 -4.61
C ILE A 64 -1.14 -5.96 -3.98
N THR A 65 -0.12 -6.38 -4.70
CA THR A 65 0.84 -7.37 -4.21
C THR A 65 2.23 -6.76 -4.23
N ASP A 66 2.92 -6.80 -3.09
CA ASP A 66 4.34 -6.50 -2.98
C ASP A 66 5.14 -7.78 -2.72
N GLU A 67 6.20 -7.97 -3.50
CA GLU A 67 7.14 -9.07 -3.36
C GLU A 67 8.55 -8.48 -3.27
N ALA A 68 9.18 -8.63 -2.12
CA ALA A 68 10.52 -8.13 -1.83
C ALA A 68 11.50 -9.29 -1.62
N ALA A 69 12.70 -9.15 -2.16
CA ALA A 69 13.83 -9.99 -1.81
C ALA A 69 14.89 -9.11 -1.13
N PHE A 70 15.28 -9.49 0.09
CA PHE A 70 16.33 -8.82 0.84
C PHE A 70 17.67 -9.53 0.65
N ARG A 71 18.77 -8.77 0.76
CA ARG A 71 20.15 -9.28 0.71
C ARG A 71 20.49 -10.22 1.86
N GLU A 72 19.87 -9.97 3.01
CA GLU A 72 20.05 -10.72 4.24
C GLU A 72 18.69 -11.25 4.73
N ASP A 73 18.72 -12.35 5.48
CA ASP A 73 17.54 -12.90 6.12
C ASP A 73 16.98 -11.91 7.17
N GLY A 74 15.67 -11.95 7.39
CA GLY A 74 15.03 -11.13 8.42
C GLY A 74 14.72 -9.69 7.98
N GLY A 75 14.69 -9.40 6.68
CA GLY A 75 14.25 -8.10 6.19
C GLY A 75 12.77 -7.82 6.45
N ASP A 76 12.44 -6.56 6.69
CA ASP A 76 11.11 -6.06 7.00
C ASP A 76 10.47 -5.35 5.79
N LEU A 77 9.39 -5.94 5.30
CA LEU A 77 8.49 -5.36 4.31
C LEU A 77 7.24 -4.84 5.03
N GLU A 78 6.91 -3.56 4.81
CA GLU A 78 5.69 -2.94 5.32
C GLU A 78 4.99 -2.17 4.21
N SER A 79 3.71 -2.48 4.00
CA SER A 79 2.79 -1.73 3.17
C SER A 79 2.05 -0.71 4.03
N VAL A 80 1.93 0.51 3.50
CA VAL A 80 1.25 1.62 4.20
C VAL A 80 -0.01 2.01 3.45
N VAL A 81 -1.15 1.95 4.13
CA VAL A 81 -2.44 2.44 3.65
C VAL A 81 -2.70 3.80 4.29
N VAL A 82 -3.04 4.80 3.49
CA VAL A 82 -3.38 6.14 3.97
C VAL A 82 -4.77 6.51 3.47
N SER A 83 -5.58 7.09 4.36
CA SER A 83 -6.94 7.54 4.06
C SER A 83 -7.22 8.87 4.75
N TYR A 84 -8.07 9.70 4.14
CA TYR A 84 -8.65 10.87 4.82
C TYR A 84 -9.89 10.53 5.65
N HIS A 85 -10.31 9.27 5.63
CA HIS A 85 -11.43 8.73 6.37
C HIS A 85 -10.94 7.71 7.40
N PRO A 86 -11.68 7.50 8.50
CA PRO A 86 -11.30 6.56 9.55
C PRO A 86 -10.93 5.18 9.01
N ILE A 87 -9.81 4.66 9.51
CA ILE A 87 -9.38 3.28 9.33
C ILE A 87 -9.49 2.59 10.68
N THR A 88 -10.05 1.38 10.71
CA THR A 88 -10.07 0.52 11.89
C THR A 88 -9.56 -0.88 11.53
N ASP A 89 -8.86 -1.52 12.46
CA ASP A 89 -8.57 -2.96 12.40
C ASP A 89 -9.84 -3.73 12.82
N ASP A 90 -10.31 -4.62 11.95
CA ASP A 90 -11.44 -5.51 12.16
C ASP A 90 -10.99 -6.98 12.10
N GLY A 91 -10.16 -7.37 13.07
CA GLY A 91 -9.74 -8.77 13.23
C GLY A 91 -8.67 -9.21 12.23
N GLY A 92 -7.78 -8.29 11.83
CA GLY A 92 -6.70 -8.54 10.88
C GLY A 92 -6.93 -7.92 9.50
N ASP A 93 -8.18 -7.54 9.19
CA ASP A 93 -8.51 -6.75 8.00
C ASP A 93 -8.65 -5.26 8.36
N LEU A 94 -8.52 -4.38 7.36
CA LEU A 94 -8.72 -2.93 7.57
C LEU A 94 -10.07 -2.49 7.01
N LEU A 95 -10.88 -1.82 7.83
CA LEU A 95 -12.11 -1.16 7.41
C LEU A 95 -11.88 0.34 7.26
N VAL A 96 -12.11 0.86 6.05
CA VAL A 96 -12.08 2.31 5.76
C VAL A 96 -13.52 2.81 5.61
N THR A 97 -13.96 3.69 6.53
CA THR A 97 -15.35 4.19 6.55
C THR A 97 -15.45 5.57 5.91
N GLY A 98 -15.85 5.63 4.64
CA GLY A 98 -16.08 6.89 3.92
C GLY A 98 -17.50 7.45 4.12
N GLU A 99 -17.75 8.63 3.57
CA GLU A 99 -19.04 9.32 3.70
C GLU A 99 -20.21 8.62 2.98
N ARG A 100 -19.91 7.89 1.91
CA ARG A 100 -20.92 7.30 0.98
C ARG A 100 -20.79 5.79 0.83
N GLY A 101 -19.93 5.17 1.62
CA GLY A 101 -19.63 3.75 1.55
C GLY A 101 -18.37 3.43 2.34
N ALA A 102 -18.09 2.14 2.48
CA ALA A 102 -16.89 1.65 3.15
C ALA A 102 -16.11 0.71 2.23
N LEU A 103 -14.81 0.59 2.51
CA LEU A 103 -13.92 -0.37 1.88
C LEU A 103 -13.40 -1.33 2.95
N CYS A 104 -13.36 -2.61 2.64
CA CYS A 104 -12.63 -3.61 3.39
C CYS A 104 -11.34 -3.92 2.62
N ILE A 105 -10.22 -3.93 3.33
CA ILE A 105 -8.91 -4.30 2.81
C ILE A 105 -8.52 -5.58 3.54
N GLU A 106 -8.67 -6.71 2.84
CA GLU A 106 -8.19 -8.00 3.31
C GLU A 106 -6.69 -8.11 3.05
N THR A 107 -5.97 -8.78 3.94
CA THR A 107 -4.52 -8.94 3.84
C THR A 107 -4.03 -10.32 4.24
N ASP A 108 -2.99 -10.81 3.58
CA ASP A 108 -2.23 -11.99 4.03
C ASP A 108 -1.09 -11.65 5.01
N GLY A 109 -0.79 -10.35 5.17
CA GLY A 109 0.14 -9.81 6.15
C GLY A 109 -0.49 -9.52 7.51
N GLU A 110 0.32 -8.96 8.42
CA GLU A 110 -0.09 -8.57 9.77
C GLU A 110 -0.35 -7.06 9.86
N VAL A 111 -1.51 -6.64 10.37
CA VAL A 111 -1.76 -5.23 10.69
C VAL A 111 -0.95 -4.87 11.94
N THR A 112 0.11 -4.09 11.75
CA THR A 112 1.04 -3.73 12.84
C THR A 112 0.66 -2.43 13.54
N ALA A 113 -0.05 -1.53 12.86
CA ALA A 113 -0.54 -0.30 13.45
C ALA A 113 -1.72 0.31 12.66
N VAL A 114 -2.59 1.01 13.38
CA VAL A 114 -3.58 1.94 12.83
C VAL A 114 -3.50 3.24 13.63
N GLU A 115 -3.22 4.35 12.95
CA GLU A 115 -2.86 5.63 13.55
C GLU A 115 -3.75 6.76 13.00
N HIS A 116 -4.27 7.60 13.88
CA HIS A 116 -4.88 8.89 13.51
C HIS A 116 -3.83 10.00 13.65
N LEU A 117 -3.50 10.65 12.54
CA LEU A 117 -2.46 11.66 12.43
C LEU A 117 -3.09 13.05 12.29
N ALA A 118 -3.62 13.58 13.40
CA ALA A 118 -4.41 14.81 13.45
C ALA A 118 -3.69 16.08 12.93
N ASP A 119 -2.35 16.07 12.87
CA ASP A 119 -1.51 17.20 12.43
C ASP A 119 -0.63 16.85 11.21
N ALA A 120 -0.96 15.79 10.46
CA ALA A 120 -0.15 15.36 9.31
C ALA A 120 -0.20 16.32 8.11
N VAL A 121 -1.26 17.13 8.01
CA VAL A 121 -1.39 18.15 6.98
C VAL A 121 -1.04 19.49 7.60
N ASP A 122 -0.03 20.17 7.05
CA ASP A 122 0.23 21.57 7.40
C ASP A 122 -0.96 22.42 6.96
N MET A 123 -1.62 23.04 7.93
CA MET A 123 -2.82 23.86 7.76
C MET A 123 -2.53 25.36 7.88
N SER A 124 -1.25 25.76 7.90
CA SER A 124 -0.82 27.15 8.07
C SER A 124 -1.35 28.12 7.00
N TYR A 125 -1.88 27.63 5.89
CA TYR A 125 -2.51 28.41 4.82
C TYR A 125 -4.05 28.49 4.91
N ARG A 126 -4.71 27.87 5.91
CA ARG A 126 -6.17 27.63 5.96
C ARG A 126 -6.99 28.53 6.89
N ASP A 127 -6.54 29.77 7.14
CA ASP A 127 -7.35 30.81 7.82
C ASP A 127 -8.73 31.07 7.15
N ALA A 128 -8.95 30.56 5.93
CA ALA A 128 -10.20 30.69 5.19
C ALA A 128 -11.26 29.60 5.44
N PHE A 129 -10.92 28.46 6.08
CA PHE A 129 -11.86 27.32 6.24
C PHE A 129 -11.67 26.59 7.59
N PRO A 130 -12.25 27.12 8.70
CA PRO A 130 -11.99 26.64 10.06
C PRO A 130 -12.62 25.29 10.43
N ASP A 131 -13.65 24.84 9.70
CA ASP A 131 -14.49 23.70 10.13
C ASP A 131 -14.09 22.33 9.55
N GLU A 132 -13.01 22.25 8.76
CA GLU A 132 -12.57 21.02 8.11
C GLU A 132 -11.05 20.85 8.28
N ARG A 133 -10.63 20.16 9.35
CA ARG A 133 -9.28 19.61 9.38
C ARG A 133 -9.30 18.30 8.58
N PRO A 134 -8.45 18.14 7.55
CA PRO A 134 -8.31 16.85 6.90
C PRO A 134 -7.71 15.88 7.90
N ASP A 135 -8.52 14.96 8.40
CA ASP A 135 -8.05 13.85 9.21
C ASP A 135 -7.21 12.93 8.34
N VAL A 136 -6.00 12.56 8.78
CA VAL A 136 -5.21 11.56 8.09
C VAL A 136 -5.17 10.32 8.96
N TRP A 137 -5.57 9.20 8.39
CA TRP A 137 -5.45 7.88 8.98
C TRP A 137 -4.40 7.09 8.23
N ARG A 138 -3.55 6.38 8.96
CA ARG A 138 -2.52 5.51 8.41
C ARG A 138 -2.64 4.14 9.04
N ALA A 139 -2.69 3.11 8.21
CA ALA A 139 -2.49 1.73 8.65
C ALA A 139 -1.19 1.17 8.06
N ARG A 140 -0.56 0.29 8.83
CA ARG A 140 0.68 -0.41 8.48
C ARG A 140 0.41 -1.90 8.46
N VAL A 141 0.84 -2.55 7.39
CA VAL A 141 0.68 -3.98 7.17
C VAL A 141 2.06 -4.58 6.88
N GLY A 142 2.58 -5.35 7.83
CA GLY A 142 3.83 -6.08 7.69
C GLY A 142 3.64 -7.39 6.91
N ALA A 143 4.68 -7.82 6.20
CA ALA A 143 4.71 -9.19 5.66
C ALA A 143 4.62 -10.21 6.80
N ALA A 144 3.85 -11.29 6.58
CA ALA A 144 3.85 -12.40 7.51
C ALA A 144 5.27 -12.96 7.69
N GLU A 145 5.62 -13.35 8.92
CA GLU A 145 6.91 -13.96 9.20
C GLU A 145 7.12 -15.21 8.34
N THR A 146 8.20 -15.18 7.57
CA THR A 146 8.60 -16.28 6.69
C THR A 146 10.09 -16.52 6.86
N ASP A 147 10.50 -17.79 6.86
CA ASP A 147 11.91 -18.15 6.87
C ASP A 147 12.59 -17.65 5.58
N GLY A 148 13.78 -17.07 5.72
CA GLY A 148 14.58 -16.56 4.60
C GLY A 148 14.45 -15.05 4.38
N SER A 149 14.87 -14.60 3.19
CA SER A 149 14.98 -13.19 2.83
C SER A 149 13.86 -12.67 1.91
N ASP A 150 12.98 -13.54 1.44
CA ASP A 150 11.83 -13.15 0.64
C ASP A 150 10.66 -12.72 1.54
N ARG A 151 9.95 -11.66 1.15
CA ARG A 151 8.78 -11.14 1.84
C ARG A 151 7.67 -10.84 0.84
N ARG A 152 6.43 -11.10 1.25
CA ARG A 152 5.24 -10.80 0.46
C ARG A 152 4.17 -10.17 1.34
N VAL A 153 3.48 -9.19 0.78
CA VAL A 153 2.19 -8.67 1.29
C VAL A 153 1.23 -8.56 0.12
N GLU A 154 0.03 -9.06 0.29
CA GLU A 154 -1.10 -8.86 -0.61
C GLU A 154 -2.22 -8.11 0.11
N LEU A 155 -2.73 -7.07 -0.54
CA LEU A 155 -3.88 -6.29 -0.09
C LEU A 155 -5.00 -6.43 -1.11
N LEU A 156 -6.13 -7.03 -0.72
CA LEU A 156 -7.34 -7.09 -1.52
C LEU A 156 -8.33 -6.03 -1.03
N VAL A 157 -8.50 -4.98 -1.83
CA VAL A 157 -9.44 -3.89 -1.56
C VAL A 157 -10.78 -4.20 -2.23
N ARG A 158 -11.86 -4.18 -1.45
CA ARG A 158 -13.23 -4.34 -1.95
C ARG A 158 -14.23 -3.41 -1.26
N PRO A 159 -15.35 -3.07 -1.91
CA PRO A 159 -16.45 -2.40 -1.25
C PRO A 159 -17.09 -3.29 -0.17
N VAL A 160 -17.58 -2.66 0.89
CA VAL A 160 -18.48 -3.28 1.86
C VAL A 160 -19.92 -3.07 1.35
N GLU A 161 -20.71 -4.15 1.32
CA GLU A 161 -22.12 -4.13 0.93
C GLU A 161 -23.04 -3.54 2.01
#